data_AF-A0A850KQN4-F1
#
_entry.id   AF-A0A850KQN4-F1
#
_cell.length_a   1.000
_cell.length_b   1.000
_cell.length_c   1.000
_cell.angle_alpha   90.00
_cell.angle_beta   90.00
_cell.angle_gamma   90.00
#
_symmetry.space_group_name_H-M   'P 1'
#
loop_
_entity.id
_entity.type
_entity.pdbx_description
1 polymer ?
#
loop_
_entity_poly.entity_id
_entity_poly.type
_entity_poly.pdbx_seq_one_letter_code
_entity_poly.pdbx_strand_id
1 'polypeptide(L)'
;MDFNLSDDHRMLKDMVSRFVREQCDFDSRLKLLKADKGHDEAVWAQMAELGLVAAVLPERVGGLGGSGLDIMVVAEELGRGIVVEPFLATAVLGAGILAEEGVAGRGAELLDEVIAGGHKLALAHYETGARYNAARVDAKIEGGKLSGAKTMVLNGGDADSLIVSAKDGDKLVLALVASDAEGVSMRAFKTHDGFGAAEVSFADVAVGADDVVLAGAAAEEALGRAIARAVLALCAESLGAMENARDATLEYLRTRTQFGVPIGKFQVLQHRMVDVCLEIEQARSIVLLAASKLDAEDRDKHMSAAKAFMGKTGRMVAEEAVQMHGGIGVTWELELAHVAKRLVMIDHWFGDTDYHLKQFQKLSKAA
;
A
#
# COMPACT_ATOMS: atom_id res chain seq x y z
N MET A 1 6.66 25.28 9.14
CA MET A 1 6.62 23.90 8.63
C MET A 1 7.89 23.73 7.83
N ASP A 2 8.80 22.88 8.29
CA ASP A 2 10.01 22.53 7.54
C ASP A 2 9.66 21.33 6.65
N PHE A 3 9.88 21.47 5.35
CA PHE A 3 9.56 20.44 4.35
C PHE A 3 10.77 19.59 3.98
N ASN A 4 11.93 19.84 4.61
CA ASN A 4 13.13 19.07 4.39
C ASN A 4 13.10 17.78 5.19
N LEU A 5 13.57 16.70 4.57
CA LEU A 5 13.85 15.46 5.27
C LEU A 5 14.99 15.66 6.27
N SER A 6 14.84 15.09 7.46
CA SER A 6 15.96 15.00 8.42
C SER A 6 17.08 14.11 7.86
N ASP A 7 18.24 14.17 8.48
CA ASP A 7 19.40 13.34 8.12
C ASP A 7 19.05 11.85 8.14
N ASP A 8 18.31 11.40 9.16
CA ASP A 8 17.86 10.00 9.30
C ASP A 8 16.91 9.59 8.17
N HIS A 9 15.93 10.43 7.83
CA HIS A 9 15.02 10.15 6.72
C HIS A 9 15.75 10.10 5.37
N ARG A 10 16.79 10.93 5.17
CA ARG A 10 17.61 10.87 3.94
C ARG A 10 18.44 9.59 3.90
N MET A 11 19.02 9.17 5.01
CA MET A 11 19.75 7.90 5.10
C MET A 11 18.84 6.70 4.82
N LEU A 12 17.62 6.69 5.38
CA LEU A 12 16.62 5.68 5.09
C LEU A 12 16.25 5.68 3.60
N LYS A 13 15.98 6.85 3.01
CA LYS A 13 15.70 6.99 1.58
C LYS A 13 16.82 6.40 0.72
N ASP A 14 18.07 6.79 0.97
CA ASP A 14 19.23 6.34 0.22
C ASP A 14 19.45 4.83 0.33
N MET A 15 19.17 4.26 1.51
CA MET A 15 19.25 2.82 1.76
C MET A 15 18.20 2.05 0.96
N VAL A 16 16.93 2.44 1.05
CA VAL A 16 15.83 1.79 0.32
C VAL A 16 16.01 1.95 -1.18
N SER A 17 16.39 3.15 -1.65
CA SER A 17 16.63 3.43 -3.07
C SER A 17 17.72 2.51 -3.66
N ARG A 18 18.81 2.31 -2.91
CA ARG A 18 19.88 1.40 -3.31
C ARG A 18 19.41 -0.04 -3.37
N PHE A 19 18.71 -0.50 -2.33
CA PHE A 19 18.14 -1.85 -2.27
C PHE A 19 17.22 -2.11 -3.46
N VAL A 20 16.26 -1.22 -3.72
CA VAL A 20 15.31 -1.35 -4.83
C VAL A 20 16.03 -1.45 -6.17
N ARG A 21 17.04 -0.60 -6.41
CA ARG A 21 17.82 -0.63 -7.66
C ARG A 21 18.62 -1.92 -7.84
N GLU A 22 19.12 -2.51 -6.76
CA GLU A 22 20.02 -3.67 -6.79
C GLU A 22 19.30 -5.01 -6.73
N GLN A 23 18.14 -5.08 -6.06
CA GLN A 23 17.42 -6.34 -5.79
C GLN A 23 16.07 -6.44 -6.51
N CYS A 24 15.46 -5.32 -6.91
CA CYS A 24 14.11 -5.28 -7.46
C CYS A 24 14.10 -4.77 -8.92
N ASP A 25 15.01 -5.29 -9.75
CA ASP A 25 15.07 -4.89 -11.16
C ASP A 25 13.87 -5.41 -11.98
N PHE A 26 13.71 -4.84 -13.18
CA PHE A 26 12.57 -5.16 -14.04
C PHE A 26 12.54 -6.64 -14.47
N ASP A 27 13.70 -7.26 -14.69
CA ASP A 27 13.79 -8.67 -15.05
C ASP A 27 13.32 -9.58 -13.91
N SER A 28 13.67 -9.26 -12.66
CA SER A 28 13.22 -9.98 -11.47
C SER A 28 11.72 -9.85 -11.30
N ARG A 29 11.15 -8.67 -11.52
CA ARG A 29 9.70 -8.48 -11.59
C ARG A 29 9.04 -9.37 -12.64
N LEU A 30 9.57 -9.43 -13.86
CA LEU A 30 9.00 -10.28 -14.92
C LEU A 30 9.01 -11.78 -14.57
N LYS A 31 10.03 -12.24 -13.84
CA LYS A 31 10.07 -13.62 -13.30
C LYS A 31 9.00 -13.81 -12.22
N LEU A 32 8.91 -12.88 -11.27
CA LEU A 32 7.94 -12.94 -10.18
C LEU A 32 6.49 -12.93 -10.67
N LEU A 33 6.17 -12.14 -11.69
CA LEU A 33 4.84 -12.13 -12.31
C LEU A 33 4.43 -13.50 -12.87
N LYS A 34 5.38 -14.35 -13.25
CA LYS A 34 5.15 -15.72 -13.75
C LYS A 34 5.19 -16.81 -12.67
N ALA A 35 5.69 -16.50 -11.47
CA ALA A 35 5.78 -17.45 -10.36
C ALA A 35 4.39 -17.78 -9.77
N ASP A 36 4.29 -18.81 -8.93
CA ASP A 36 3.03 -19.13 -8.25
C ASP A 36 2.77 -18.19 -7.05
N LYS A 37 3.83 -17.89 -6.28
CA LYS A 37 3.77 -16.95 -5.15
C LYS A 37 3.61 -15.50 -5.62
N GLY A 38 3.00 -14.68 -4.76
CA GLY A 38 2.79 -13.26 -5.00
C GLY A 38 3.99 -12.37 -4.70
N HIS A 39 5.05 -12.92 -4.10
CA HIS A 39 6.24 -12.21 -3.62
C HIS A 39 7.49 -13.10 -3.70
N ASP A 40 8.67 -12.50 -3.59
CA ASP A 40 9.95 -13.21 -3.46
C ASP A 40 10.38 -13.28 -1.98
N GLU A 41 10.48 -14.50 -1.44
CA GLU A 41 10.82 -14.73 -0.02
C GLU A 41 12.20 -14.18 0.36
N ALA A 42 13.17 -14.26 -0.56
CA ALA A 42 14.52 -13.77 -0.30
C ALA A 42 14.58 -12.23 -0.29
N VAL A 43 13.82 -11.59 -1.18
CA VAL A 43 13.68 -10.12 -1.20
C VAL A 43 12.95 -9.64 0.06
N TRP A 44 11.86 -10.31 0.46
CA TRP A 44 11.14 -9.98 1.69
C TRP A 44 12.01 -10.12 2.94
N ALA A 45 12.77 -11.20 3.07
CA ALA A 45 13.70 -11.40 4.19
C ALA A 45 14.74 -10.28 4.26
N GLN A 46 15.31 -9.86 3.11
CA GLN A 46 16.25 -8.74 3.06
C GLN A 46 15.59 -7.40 3.43
N MET A 47 14.33 -7.15 3.02
CA MET A 47 13.58 -5.95 3.44
C MET A 47 13.41 -5.90 4.96
N ALA A 48 13.14 -7.04 5.60
CA ALA A 48 13.05 -7.12 7.05
C ALA A 48 14.42 -6.93 7.73
N GLU A 49 15.49 -7.53 7.20
CA GLU A 49 16.86 -7.37 7.72
C GLU A 49 17.36 -5.92 7.63
N LEU A 50 16.99 -5.19 6.57
CA LEU A 50 17.23 -3.75 6.44
C LEU A 50 16.39 -2.89 7.39
N GLY A 51 15.47 -3.50 8.15
CA GLY A 51 14.62 -2.81 9.12
C GLY A 51 13.42 -2.11 8.50
N LEU A 52 13.00 -2.45 7.27
CA LEU A 52 11.90 -1.73 6.62
C LEU A 52 10.55 -1.98 7.30
N VAL A 53 10.35 -3.17 7.88
CA VAL A 53 9.16 -3.47 8.69
C VAL A 53 9.18 -2.65 9.98
N ALA A 54 10.32 -2.60 10.68
CA ALA A 54 10.49 -1.82 11.90
C ALA A 54 10.35 -0.31 11.66
N ALA A 55 10.81 0.20 10.51
CA ALA A 55 10.78 1.62 10.14
C ALA A 55 9.38 2.24 10.21
N VAL A 56 8.34 1.47 9.88
CA VAL A 56 6.96 1.94 9.87
C VAL A 56 6.21 1.70 11.17
N LEU A 57 6.90 1.29 12.24
CA LEU A 57 6.33 0.97 13.54
C LEU A 57 6.91 1.86 14.65
N PRO A 58 6.14 2.13 15.72
CA PRO A 58 6.60 2.97 16.81
C PRO A 58 7.64 2.26 17.69
N GLU A 59 8.56 3.03 18.29
CA GLU A 59 9.64 2.51 19.13
C GLU A 59 9.14 1.67 20.32
N ARG A 60 7.96 2.00 20.87
CA ARG A 60 7.37 1.28 22.02
C ARG A 60 7.12 -0.21 21.76
N VAL A 61 7.08 -0.64 20.51
CA VAL A 61 6.91 -2.04 20.10
C VAL A 61 8.12 -2.59 19.34
N GLY A 62 9.30 -1.98 19.49
CA GLY A 62 10.53 -2.40 18.80
C GLY A 62 10.67 -1.85 17.37
N GLY A 63 9.84 -0.88 16.97
CA GLY A 63 9.99 -0.17 15.70
C GLY A 63 11.05 0.94 15.73
N LEU A 64 11.18 1.68 14.63
CA LEU A 64 12.16 2.78 14.44
C LEU A 64 11.49 4.15 14.26
N GLY A 65 10.33 4.36 14.89
CA GLY A 65 9.61 5.64 14.92
C GLY A 65 8.24 5.54 14.30
N GLY A 66 8.14 5.07 13.04
CA GLY A 66 6.87 4.78 12.39
C GLY A 66 5.97 6.00 12.18
N SER A 67 6.58 7.18 12.02
CA SER A 67 5.88 8.41 11.70
C SER A 67 5.34 8.38 10.27
N GLY A 68 4.48 9.34 9.92
CA GLY A 68 4.01 9.49 8.54
C GLY A 68 5.14 9.73 7.54
N LEU A 69 6.23 10.39 7.95
CA LEU A 69 7.40 10.59 7.08
C LEU A 69 8.18 9.29 6.87
N ASP A 70 8.31 8.44 7.88
CA ASP A 70 8.96 7.13 7.75
C ASP A 70 8.21 6.24 6.74
N ILE A 71 6.88 6.18 6.85
CA ILE A 71 6.01 5.46 5.90
C ILE A 71 6.18 6.03 4.49
N MET A 72 6.13 7.36 4.36
CA MET A 72 6.25 8.04 3.07
C MET A 72 7.59 7.74 2.39
N VAL A 73 8.70 7.86 3.12
CA VAL A 73 10.05 7.65 2.56
C VAL A 73 10.23 6.22 2.05
N VAL A 74 9.83 5.22 2.83
CA VAL A 74 9.95 3.82 2.43
C VAL A 74 9.04 3.54 1.23
N ALA A 75 7.76 3.94 1.31
CA ALA A 75 6.81 3.65 0.24
C ALA A 75 7.12 4.38 -1.08
N GLU A 76 7.66 5.61 -1.04
CA GLU A 76 8.10 6.34 -2.24
C GLU A 76 9.17 5.54 -3.00
N GLU A 77 10.19 5.04 -2.31
CA GLU A 77 11.26 4.27 -2.96
C GLU A 77 10.78 2.88 -3.44
N LEU A 78 9.92 2.21 -2.69
CA LEU A 78 9.29 0.96 -3.16
C LEU A 78 8.42 1.19 -4.40
N GLY A 79 7.74 2.34 -4.48
CA GLY A 79 6.97 2.75 -5.64
C GLY A 79 7.82 3.03 -6.88
N ARG A 80 9.03 3.58 -6.70
CA ARG A 80 9.99 3.79 -7.79
C ARG A 80 10.40 2.48 -8.46
N GLY A 81 10.47 1.38 -7.72
CA GLY A 81 10.74 0.03 -8.24
C GLY A 81 9.52 -0.85 -8.43
N ILE A 82 8.30 -0.30 -8.26
CA ILE A 82 7.02 -1.04 -8.34
C ILE A 82 7.07 -2.39 -7.59
N VAL A 83 7.66 -2.38 -6.40
CA VAL A 83 7.89 -3.58 -5.57
C VAL A 83 6.56 -4.18 -5.13
N VAL A 84 6.42 -5.50 -5.23
CA VAL A 84 5.16 -6.23 -4.91
C VAL A 84 5.21 -7.00 -3.61
N GLU A 85 6.36 -6.98 -2.94
CA GLU A 85 6.58 -7.61 -1.65
C GLU A 85 5.54 -7.11 -0.62
N PRO A 86 5.20 -7.94 0.39
CA PRO A 86 4.02 -7.74 1.23
C PRO A 86 4.17 -6.63 2.28
N PHE A 87 4.91 -5.56 1.97
CA PHE A 87 5.12 -4.41 2.84
C PHE A 87 3.80 -3.74 3.27
N LEU A 88 2.91 -3.46 2.31
CA LEU A 88 1.62 -2.83 2.65
C LEU A 88 0.74 -3.76 3.50
N ALA A 89 0.66 -5.04 3.14
CA ALA A 89 -0.20 -6.02 3.81
C ALA A 89 0.32 -6.39 5.20
N THR A 90 1.62 -6.67 5.32
CA THR A 90 2.25 -7.11 6.56
C THR A 90 2.69 -5.93 7.41
N ALA A 91 3.58 -5.06 6.92
CA ALA A 91 4.21 -4.04 7.76
C ALA A 91 3.27 -2.87 8.08
N VAL A 92 2.54 -2.37 7.09
CA VAL A 92 1.69 -1.17 7.27
C VAL A 92 0.34 -1.51 7.87
N LEU A 93 -0.34 -2.55 7.36
CA LEU A 93 -1.67 -2.96 7.83
C LEU A 93 -1.58 -3.91 9.03
N GLY A 94 -1.00 -5.10 8.84
CA GLY A 94 -0.96 -6.15 9.86
C GLY A 94 -0.23 -5.71 11.13
N ALA A 95 1.07 -5.46 11.02
CA ALA A 95 1.91 -5.03 12.14
C ALA A 95 1.47 -3.66 12.69
N GLY A 96 0.95 -2.77 11.82
CA GLY A 96 0.34 -1.51 12.25
C GLY A 96 -0.81 -1.70 13.23
N ILE A 97 -1.70 -2.68 12.99
CA ILE A 97 -2.78 -3.05 13.92
C ILE A 97 -2.20 -3.68 15.19
N LEU A 98 -1.22 -4.58 15.07
CA LEU A 98 -0.61 -5.24 16.23
C LEU A 98 0.20 -4.29 17.12
N ALA A 99 0.63 -3.14 16.59
CA ALA A 99 1.36 -2.10 17.31
C ALA A 99 0.44 -1.13 18.10
N GLU A 100 -0.87 -1.29 18.01
CA GLU A 100 -1.85 -0.45 18.72
C GLU A 100 -1.86 -0.74 20.22
N GLU A 101 -2.22 0.27 21.01
CA GLU A 101 -2.37 0.09 22.46
C GLU A 101 -3.55 -0.84 22.76
N GLY A 102 -3.39 -1.70 23.76
CA GLY A 102 -4.42 -2.65 24.19
C GLY A 102 -4.46 -3.95 23.40
N VAL A 103 -3.59 -4.13 22.40
CA VAL A 103 -3.36 -5.44 21.76
C VAL A 103 -2.84 -6.43 22.81
N ALA A 104 -3.40 -7.64 22.81
CA ALA A 104 -3.09 -8.70 23.75
C ALA A 104 -3.09 -10.08 23.07
N GLY A 105 -2.85 -11.13 23.87
CA GLY A 105 -2.85 -12.52 23.40
C GLY A 105 -1.82 -12.77 22.31
N ARG A 106 -2.17 -13.64 21.35
CA ARG A 106 -1.29 -14.05 20.27
C ARG A 106 -0.85 -12.91 19.36
N GLY A 107 -1.66 -11.85 19.25
CA GLY A 107 -1.32 -10.66 18.48
C GLY A 107 -0.09 -9.94 19.03
N ALA A 108 0.04 -9.83 20.35
CA ALA A 108 1.20 -9.22 21.00
C ALA A 108 2.45 -10.12 20.90
N GLU A 109 2.27 -11.43 21.01
CA GLU A 109 3.36 -12.42 20.96
C GLU A 109 4.02 -12.54 19.58
N LEU A 110 3.26 -12.32 18.50
CA LEU A 110 3.76 -12.47 17.13
C LEU A 110 4.51 -11.25 16.61
N LEU A 111 4.36 -10.08 17.24
CA LEU A 111 4.83 -8.83 16.64
C LEU A 111 6.35 -8.82 16.39
N ASP A 112 7.15 -9.39 17.29
CA ASP A 112 8.61 -9.49 17.11
C ASP A 112 8.98 -10.36 15.90
N GLU A 113 8.25 -11.46 15.67
CA GLU A 113 8.47 -12.35 14.51
C GLU A 113 8.04 -11.68 13.20
N VAL A 114 6.98 -10.88 13.24
CA VAL A 114 6.52 -10.06 12.11
C VAL A 114 7.56 -8.99 11.78
N ILE A 115 8.10 -8.30 12.79
CA ILE A 115 9.17 -7.29 12.63
C ILE A 115 10.42 -7.90 12.00
N ALA A 116 10.79 -9.11 12.43
CA ALA A 116 11.90 -9.87 11.86
C ALA A 116 11.61 -10.41 10.44
N GLY A 117 10.39 -10.27 9.93
CA GLY A 117 9.96 -10.75 8.62
C GLY A 117 9.65 -12.25 8.56
N GLY A 118 9.68 -12.95 9.71
CA GLY A 118 9.44 -14.39 9.81
C GLY A 118 7.96 -14.77 9.68
N HIS A 119 7.05 -13.86 10.07
CA HIS A 119 5.61 -14.10 10.04
C HIS A 119 4.89 -13.03 9.21
N LYS A 120 4.26 -13.45 8.10
CA LYS A 120 3.53 -12.57 7.17
C LYS A 120 2.07 -12.46 7.58
N LEU A 121 1.56 -11.23 7.53
CA LEU A 121 0.18 -10.92 7.89
C LEU A 121 -0.61 -10.44 6.69
N ALA A 122 -1.93 -10.64 6.74
CA ALA A 122 -2.86 -9.98 5.85
C ALA A 122 -4.11 -9.50 6.59
N LEU A 123 -4.59 -8.31 6.27
CA LEU A 123 -5.85 -7.78 6.79
C LEU A 123 -7.02 -8.28 5.94
N ALA A 124 -7.84 -9.16 6.50
CA ALA A 124 -9.05 -9.68 5.88
C ALA A 124 -10.26 -8.84 6.34
N HIS A 125 -10.43 -7.67 5.72
CA HIS A 125 -11.45 -6.68 6.11
C HIS A 125 -12.60 -6.54 5.11
N TYR A 126 -12.29 -6.23 3.84
CA TYR A 126 -13.31 -5.92 2.84
C TYR A 126 -14.18 -7.13 2.46
N GLU A 127 -15.44 -6.84 2.13
CA GLU A 127 -16.47 -7.82 1.80
C GLU A 127 -17.16 -7.47 0.47
N THR A 128 -17.67 -8.48 -0.22
CA THR A 128 -18.39 -8.29 -1.48
C THR A 128 -19.61 -7.39 -1.26
N GLY A 129 -19.73 -6.35 -2.08
CA GLY A 129 -20.82 -5.38 -1.97
C GLY A 129 -20.59 -4.23 -0.98
N ALA A 130 -19.50 -4.25 -0.20
CA ALA A 130 -19.09 -3.10 0.61
C ALA A 130 -18.50 -1.96 -0.24
N ARG A 131 -17.99 -2.29 -1.45
CA ARG A 131 -17.16 -1.38 -2.27
C ARG A 131 -16.01 -0.84 -1.42
N TYR A 132 -16.02 0.45 -1.07
CA TYR A 132 -15.01 1.09 -0.22
C TYR A 132 -15.50 1.42 1.20
N ASN A 133 -16.74 1.04 1.55
CA ASN A 133 -17.28 1.32 2.88
C ASN A 133 -16.67 0.39 3.94
N ALA A 134 -15.59 0.84 4.58
CA ALA A 134 -14.91 0.11 5.65
C ALA A 134 -15.79 -0.14 6.89
N ALA A 135 -16.87 0.63 7.09
CA ALA A 135 -17.77 0.40 8.22
C ALA A 135 -18.70 -0.80 8.02
N ARG A 136 -18.80 -1.34 6.80
CA ARG A 136 -19.65 -2.50 6.50
C ARG A 136 -18.88 -3.80 6.73
N VAL A 137 -19.31 -4.57 7.73
CA VAL A 137 -18.76 -5.88 8.10
C VAL A 137 -19.94 -6.82 8.36
N ASP A 138 -20.13 -7.80 7.47
CA ASP A 138 -21.20 -8.81 7.55
C ASP A 138 -20.66 -10.13 8.13
N ALA A 139 -19.33 -10.38 8.10
CA ALA A 139 -18.70 -11.50 8.80
C ALA A 139 -18.92 -11.41 10.31
N LYS A 140 -19.14 -12.55 10.98
CA LYS A 140 -19.61 -12.59 12.37
C LYS A 140 -18.87 -13.61 13.23
N ILE A 141 -18.77 -13.33 14.52
CA ILE A 141 -18.33 -14.25 15.55
C ILE A 141 -19.53 -14.53 16.44
N GLU A 142 -19.97 -15.79 16.52
CA GLU A 142 -21.05 -16.23 17.38
C GLU A 142 -20.60 -17.46 18.19
N GLY A 143 -20.66 -17.38 19.52
CA GLY A 143 -20.23 -18.48 20.38
C GLY A 143 -18.77 -18.90 20.20
N GLY A 144 -17.88 -17.95 19.88
CA GLY A 144 -16.46 -18.21 19.61
C GLY A 144 -16.19 -18.83 18.25
N LYS A 145 -17.11 -18.71 17.29
CA LYS A 145 -16.96 -19.22 15.93
C LYS A 145 -17.13 -18.12 14.89
N LEU A 146 -16.13 -17.96 14.04
CA LEU A 146 -16.09 -17.02 12.94
C LEU A 146 -16.70 -17.65 11.67
N SER A 147 -17.68 -16.96 11.10
CA SER A 147 -18.31 -17.31 9.83
C SER A 147 -18.49 -16.08 8.94
N GLY A 148 -18.21 -16.23 7.64
CA GLY A 148 -18.32 -15.14 6.67
C GLY A 148 -17.35 -15.26 5.51
N ALA A 149 -17.22 -14.20 4.72
CA ALA A 149 -16.29 -14.16 3.60
C ALA A 149 -15.65 -12.78 3.47
N LYS A 150 -14.40 -12.75 3.01
CA LYS A 150 -13.59 -11.57 2.74
C LYS A 150 -13.08 -11.62 1.31
N THR A 151 -12.93 -10.45 0.71
CA THR A 151 -12.50 -10.30 -0.68
C THR A 151 -11.34 -9.31 -0.77
N MET A 152 -10.52 -9.45 -1.81
CA MET A 152 -9.34 -8.60 -2.04
C MET A 152 -8.42 -8.53 -0.81
N VAL A 153 -8.22 -9.67 -0.13
CA VAL A 153 -7.29 -9.79 1.01
C VAL A 153 -5.88 -9.73 0.46
N LEU A 154 -5.25 -8.55 0.50
CA LEU A 154 -3.90 -8.33 -0.01
C LEU A 154 -2.92 -9.25 0.71
N ASN A 155 -2.04 -9.91 -0.06
CA ASN A 155 -1.14 -10.95 0.41
C ASN A 155 -1.81 -12.17 1.07
N GLY A 156 -3.15 -12.30 1.02
CA GLY A 156 -3.86 -13.37 1.73
C GLY A 156 -3.37 -14.77 1.38
N GLY A 157 -3.06 -15.01 0.10
CA GLY A 157 -2.57 -16.30 -0.41
C GLY A 157 -1.23 -16.77 0.15
N ASP A 158 -0.41 -15.83 0.63
CA ASP A 158 0.93 -16.09 1.15
C ASP A 158 1.07 -15.69 2.63
N ALA A 159 0.00 -15.24 3.29
CA ALA A 159 0.05 -14.83 4.69
C ALA A 159 0.06 -16.05 5.62
N ASP A 160 0.85 -15.98 6.69
CA ASP A 160 0.89 -17.01 7.73
C ASP A 160 -0.31 -16.86 8.70
N SER A 161 -0.78 -15.62 8.89
CA SER A 161 -2.04 -15.35 9.62
C SER A 161 -2.81 -14.16 9.05
N LEU A 162 -4.12 -14.20 9.27
CA LEU A 162 -5.07 -13.20 8.86
C LEU A 162 -5.54 -12.42 10.10
N ILE A 163 -5.54 -11.09 10.02
CA ILE A 163 -6.32 -10.26 10.95
C ILE A 163 -7.69 -10.08 10.31
N VAL A 164 -8.71 -10.72 10.89
CA VAL A 164 -10.07 -10.75 10.34
C VAL A 164 -10.96 -9.80 11.13
N SER A 165 -11.63 -8.89 10.41
CA SER A 165 -12.65 -8.05 11.03
C SER A 165 -14.01 -8.76 11.01
N ALA A 166 -14.67 -8.86 12.16
CA ALA A 166 -15.99 -9.48 12.28
C ALA A 166 -16.86 -8.76 13.33
N LYS A 167 -18.16 -9.02 13.29
CA LYS A 167 -19.12 -8.56 14.30
C LYS A 167 -19.34 -9.63 15.36
N ASP A 168 -19.10 -9.30 16.62
CA ASP A 168 -19.57 -10.08 17.78
C ASP A 168 -20.71 -9.29 18.44
N GLY A 169 -21.95 -9.70 18.15
CA GLY A 169 -23.12 -8.85 18.31
C GLY A 169 -22.97 -7.56 17.48
N ASP A 170 -23.09 -6.40 18.12
CA ASP A 170 -22.92 -5.11 17.44
C ASP A 170 -21.45 -4.62 17.40
N LYS A 171 -20.56 -5.25 18.16
CA LYS A 171 -19.18 -4.79 18.33
C LYS A 171 -18.31 -5.27 17.19
N LEU A 172 -17.48 -4.39 16.64
CA LEU A 172 -16.39 -4.81 15.77
C LEU A 172 -15.33 -5.54 16.59
N VAL A 173 -14.83 -6.65 16.07
CA VAL A 173 -13.70 -7.41 16.61
C VAL A 173 -12.68 -7.58 15.51
N LEU A 174 -11.40 -7.42 15.85
CA LEU A 174 -10.26 -7.84 15.04
C LEU A 174 -9.72 -9.12 15.67
N ALA A 175 -9.84 -10.24 14.96
CA ALA A 175 -9.38 -11.55 15.43
C ALA A 175 -8.22 -12.04 14.56
N LEU A 176 -7.23 -12.65 15.18
CA LEU A 176 -6.12 -13.29 14.51
C LEU A 176 -6.48 -14.75 14.20
N VAL A 177 -6.39 -15.13 12.93
CA VAL A 177 -6.74 -16.47 12.45
C VAL A 177 -5.57 -17.01 11.63
N ALA A 178 -5.06 -18.20 11.97
CA ALA A 178 -4.05 -18.86 11.14
C ALA A 178 -4.63 -19.17 9.75
N SER A 179 -3.84 -18.96 8.69
CA SER A 179 -4.33 -19.10 7.32
C SER A 179 -4.73 -20.53 6.95
N ASP A 180 -4.21 -21.52 7.68
CA ASP A 180 -4.48 -22.95 7.53
C ASP A 180 -5.42 -23.50 8.62
N ALA A 181 -6.05 -22.64 9.43
CA ALA A 181 -6.98 -23.07 10.46
C ALA A 181 -8.17 -23.84 9.88
N GLU A 182 -8.68 -24.83 10.63
CA GLU A 182 -9.86 -25.59 10.24
C GLU A 182 -11.06 -24.66 10.00
N GLY A 183 -11.71 -24.81 8.83
CA GLY A 183 -12.82 -23.97 8.40
C GLY A 183 -12.41 -22.74 7.57
N VAL A 184 -11.11 -22.48 7.40
CA VAL A 184 -10.61 -21.47 6.44
C VAL A 184 -10.50 -22.10 5.05
N SER A 185 -11.09 -21.44 4.06
CA SER A 185 -10.93 -21.79 2.65
C SER A 185 -10.55 -20.55 1.85
N MET A 186 -9.53 -20.68 1.00
CA MET A 186 -8.88 -19.57 0.33
C MET A 186 -8.72 -19.81 -1.17
N ARG A 187 -8.99 -18.77 -1.95
CA ARG A 187 -8.68 -18.70 -3.38
C ARG A 187 -7.71 -17.55 -3.63
N ALA A 188 -6.42 -17.88 -3.75
CA ALA A 188 -5.39 -16.93 -4.11
C ALA A 188 -5.45 -16.56 -5.60
N PHE A 189 -5.09 -15.32 -5.93
CA PHE A 189 -4.97 -14.82 -7.29
C PHE A 189 -4.01 -13.63 -7.35
N LYS A 190 -3.53 -13.33 -8.56
CA LYS A 190 -2.74 -12.13 -8.83
C LYS A 190 -3.63 -11.00 -9.33
N THR A 191 -3.41 -9.80 -8.81
CA THR A 191 -4.05 -8.59 -9.31
C THR A 191 -3.46 -8.19 -10.66
N HIS A 192 -4.12 -7.29 -11.38
CA HIS A 192 -3.68 -6.87 -12.72
C HIS A 192 -2.25 -6.30 -12.72
N ASP A 193 -1.89 -5.59 -11.65
CA ASP A 193 -0.61 -4.95 -11.36
C ASP A 193 0.42 -5.85 -10.64
N GLY A 194 0.08 -7.13 -10.42
CA GLY A 194 1.06 -8.16 -10.04
C GLY A 194 1.13 -8.50 -8.56
N PHE A 195 0.34 -7.86 -7.70
CA PHE A 195 0.29 -8.19 -6.27
C PHE A 195 -0.47 -9.49 -6.04
N GLY A 196 -0.09 -10.23 -5.00
CA GLY A 196 -0.88 -11.34 -4.47
C GLY A 196 -2.11 -10.86 -3.71
N ALA A 197 -3.25 -11.50 -3.93
CA ALA A 197 -4.47 -11.28 -3.17
C ALA A 197 -5.24 -12.60 -3.01
N ALA A 198 -6.24 -12.62 -2.13
CA ALA A 198 -7.11 -13.76 -1.97
C ALA A 198 -8.57 -13.38 -1.70
N GLU A 199 -9.46 -14.29 -2.08
CA GLU A 199 -10.79 -14.42 -1.48
C GLU A 199 -10.70 -15.46 -0.38
N VAL A 200 -11.24 -15.14 0.80
CA VAL A 200 -11.18 -16.00 1.98
C VAL A 200 -12.59 -16.21 2.51
N SER A 201 -12.91 -17.45 2.84
CA SER A 201 -14.17 -17.83 3.47
C SER A 201 -13.88 -18.55 4.78
N PHE A 202 -14.74 -18.30 5.77
CA PHE A 202 -14.66 -18.84 7.12
C PHE A 202 -15.94 -19.60 7.39
N ALA A 203 -15.80 -20.89 7.74
CA ALA A 203 -16.90 -21.78 8.10
C ALA A 203 -16.69 -22.27 9.53
N ASP A 204 -17.30 -21.58 10.49
CA ASP A 204 -17.28 -21.90 11.91
C ASP A 204 -15.85 -22.04 12.51
N VAL A 205 -14.93 -21.20 12.05
CA VAL A 205 -13.53 -21.19 12.52
C VAL A 205 -13.49 -20.81 13.99
N ALA A 206 -12.80 -21.61 14.82
CA ALA A 206 -12.69 -21.33 16.24
C ALA A 206 -11.89 -20.03 16.49
N VAL A 207 -12.44 -19.15 17.32
CA VAL A 207 -11.79 -17.93 17.79
C VAL A 207 -11.80 -17.94 19.32
N GLY A 208 -10.66 -18.23 19.91
CA GLY A 208 -10.44 -18.18 21.35
C GLY A 208 -10.27 -16.74 21.87
N ALA A 209 -10.26 -16.59 23.19
CA ALA A 209 -10.02 -15.29 23.81
C ALA A 209 -8.64 -14.71 23.44
N ASP A 210 -7.62 -15.57 23.34
CA ASP A 210 -6.25 -15.17 22.97
C ASP A 210 -6.07 -14.85 21.48
N ASP A 211 -7.06 -15.20 20.64
CA ASP A 211 -7.09 -14.84 19.22
C ASP A 211 -7.70 -13.45 18.99
N VAL A 212 -8.39 -12.87 19.99
CA VAL A 212 -8.96 -11.52 19.88
C VAL A 212 -7.87 -10.49 20.08
N VAL A 213 -7.53 -9.76 19.00
CA VAL A 213 -6.52 -8.70 19.02
C VAL A 213 -7.10 -7.44 19.68
N LEU A 214 -8.27 -6.97 19.20
CA LEU A 214 -8.96 -5.77 19.68
C LEU A 214 -10.47 -5.93 19.50
N ALA A 215 -11.26 -5.21 20.29
CA ALA A 215 -12.72 -5.20 20.20
C ALA A 215 -13.34 -3.82 20.47
N GLY A 216 -14.55 -3.59 19.95
CA GLY A 216 -15.32 -2.36 20.13
C GLY A 216 -14.62 -1.13 19.54
N ALA A 217 -14.69 -0.01 20.24
CA ALA A 217 -14.12 1.26 19.79
C ALA A 217 -12.59 1.19 19.52
N ALA A 218 -11.86 0.36 20.27
CA ALA A 218 -10.43 0.17 20.04
C ALA A 218 -10.15 -0.52 18.69
N ALA A 219 -10.97 -1.52 18.32
CA ALA A 219 -10.89 -2.17 17.01
C ALA A 219 -11.25 -1.21 15.87
N GLU A 220 -12.28 -0.38 16.05
CA GLU A 220 -12.71 0.60 15.04
C GLU A 220 -11.63 1.64 14.77
N GLU A 221 -11.03 2.20 15.83
CA GLU A 221 -9.97 3.19 15.69
C GLU A 221 -8.67 2.57 15.14
N ALA A 222 -8.27 1.37 15.59
CA ALA A 222 -7.11 0.66 15.06
C ALA A 222 -7.24 0.37 13.56
N LEU A 223 -8.43 -0.09 13.13
CA LEU A 223 -8.72 -0.31 11.72
C LEU A 223 -8.66 1.00 10.93
N GLY A 224 -9.24 2.09 11.47
CA GLY A 224 -9.20 3.41 10.85
C GLY A 224 -7.77 3.93 10.68
N ARG A 225 -6.92 3.80 11.72
CA ARG A 225 -5.49 4.14 11.66
C ARG A 225 -4.73 3.30 10.65
N ALA A 226 -4.93 1.99 10.63
CA ALA A 226 -4.28 1.10 9.66
C ALA A 226 -4.64 1.47 8.21
N ILE A 227 -5.92 1.75 7.94
CA ILE A 227 -6.38 2.20 6.62
C ILE A 227 -5.77 3.57 6.27
N ALA A 228 -5.71 4.51 7.21
CA ALA A 228 -5.07 5.82 6.96
C ALA A 228 -3.57 5.69 6.64
N ARG A 229 -2.84 4.84 7.39
CA ARG A 229 -1.42 4.50 7.10
C ARG A 229 -1.27 3.88 5.72
N ALA A 230 -2.16 2.95 5.35
CA ALA A 230 -2.14 2.32 4.03
C ALA A 230 -2.46 3.30 2.89
N VAL A 231 -3.40 4.23 3.09
CA VAL A 231 -3.69 5.30 2.13
C VAL A 231 -2.47 6.21 1.96
N LEU A 232 -1.80 6.59 3.05
CA LEU A 232 -0.57 7.38 2.97
C LEU A 232 0.53 6.63 2.21
N ALA A 233 0.76 5.36 2.53
CA ALA A 233 1.74 4.52 1.86
C ALA A 233 1.45 4.43 0.35
N LEU A 234 0.20 4.22 -0.06
CA LEU A 234 -0.20 4.19 -1.46
C LEU A 234 -0.02 5.54 -2.18
N CYS A 235 -0.24 6.66 -1.48
CA CYS A 235 0.01 7.98 -2.04
C CYS A 235 1.51 8.21 -2.26
N ALA A 236 2.35 7.82 -1.30
CA ALA A 236 3.80 7.90 -1.44
C ALA A 236 4.33 6.94 -2.52
N GLU A 237 3.82 5.72 -2.60
CA GLU A 237 4.16 4.75 -3.64
C GLU A 237 3.80 5.27 -5.03
N SER A 238 2.60 5.86 -5.18
CA SER A 238 2.20 6.49 -6.44
C SER A 238 3.11 7.66 -6.82
N LEU A 239 3.58 8.46 -5.85
CA LEU A 239 4.58 9.49 -6.10
C LEU A 239 5.88 8.91 -6.68
N GLY A 240 6.42 7.87 -6.05
CA GLY A 240 7.62 7.18 -6.55
C GLY A 240 7.44 6.58 -7.94
N ALA A 241 6.30 5.94 -8.20
CA ALA A 241 5.97 5.38 -9.51
C ALA A 241 5.83 6.47 -10.59
N MET A 242 5.24 7.63 -10.26
CA MET A 242 5.19 8.75 -11.19
C MET A 242 6.58 9.32 -11.51
N GLU A 243 7.49 9.34 -10.53
CA GLU A 243 8.87 9.78 -10.77
C GLU A 243 9.65 8.79 -11.64
N ASN A 244 9.45 7.48 -11.44
CA ASN A 244 9.98 6.48 -12.38
C ASN A 244 9.48 6.76 -13.81
N ALA A 245 8.16 6.90 -13.99
CA ALA A 245 7.57 7.17 -15.30
C ALA A 245 8.11 8.47 -15.93
N ARG A 246 8.26 9.53 -15.13
CA ARG A 246 8.84 10.82 -15.53
C ARG A 246 10.27 10.65 -16.03
N ASP A 247 11.11 9.99 -15.24
CA ASP A 247 12.54 9.85 -15.52
C ASP A 247 12.77 8.97 -16.76
N ALA A 248 12.05 7.85 -16.87
CA ALA A 248 12.06 6.98 -18.04
C ALA A 248 11.59 7.72 -19.31
N THR A 249 10.52 8.51 -19.21
CA THR A 249 10.02 9.31 -20.33
C THR A 249 11.00 10.38 -20.77
N LEU A 250 11.61 11.08 -19.83
CA LEU A 250 12.60 12.11 -20.14
C LEU A 250 13.80 11.51 -20.90
N GLU A 251 14.27 10.34 -20.48
CA GLU A 251 15.36 9.63 -21.16
C GLU A 251 14.95 9.19 -22.57
N TYR A 252 13.74 8.63 -22.73
CA TYR A 252 13.23 8.24 -24.04
C TYR A 252 13.12 9.45 -24.99
N LEU A 253 12.63 10.59 -24.51
CA LEU A 253 12.54 11.82 -25.31
C LEU A 253 13.92 12.33 -25.78
N ARG A 254 14.98 12.12 -24.99
CA ARG A 254 16.36 12.53 -25.31
C ARG A 254 17.02 11.64 -26.35
N THR A 255 16.66 10.37 -26.40
CA THR A 255 17.35 9.35 -27.21
C THR A 255 16.57 8.97 -28.47
N ARG A 256 15.24 8.92 -28.42
CA ARG A 256 14.41 8.53 -29.56
C ARG A 256 14.44 9.58 -30.65
N THR A 257 14.81 9.19 -31.87
CA THR A 257 14.90 10.09 -33.03
C THR A 257 13.76 9.86 -34.02
N GLN A 258 13.10 10.94 -34.44
CA GLN A 258 12.13 11.00 -35.55
C GLN A 258 12.33 12.30 -36.32
N PHE A 259 12.00 12.30 -37.61
CA PHE A 259 12.20 13.48 -38.48
C PHE A 259 13.64 14.03 -38.42
N GLY A 260 14.63 13.15 -38.25
CA GLY A 260 16.06 13.49 -38.22
C GLY A 260 16.57 14.11 -36.91
N VAL A 261 15.75 14.24 -35.86
CA VAL A 261 16.18 14.80 -34.56
C VAL A 261 15.61 14.01 -33.37
N PRO A 262 16.21 14.09 -32.16
CA PRO A 262 15.58 13.60 -30.95
C PRO A 262 14.19 14.23 -30.74
N ILE A 263 13.20 13.42 -30.39
CA ILE A 263 11.81 13.87 -30.28
C ILE A 263 11.63 14.90 -29.16
N GLY A 264 12.47 14.89 -28.13
CA GLY A 264 12.50 15.90 -27.07
C GLY A 264 12.85 17.32 -27.54
N LYS A 265 13.21 17.53 -28.82
CA LYS A 265 13.35 18.87 -29.41
C LYS A 265 12.02 19.50 -29.85
N PHE A 266 10.95 18.72 -29.97
CA PHE A 266 9.64 19.24 -30.35
C PHE A 266 8.96 19.92 -29.16
N GLN A 267 8.64 21.21 -29.28
CA GLN A 267 8.06 22.01 -28.20
C GLN A 267 6.78 21.40 -27.61
N VAL A 268 5.96 20.74 -28.44
CA VAL A 268 4.74 20.07 -27.97
C VAL A 268 5.06 18.99 -26.93
N LEU A 269 6.15 18.23 -27.10
CA LEU A 269 6.57 17.22 -26.11
C LEU A 269 7.25 17.85 -24.89
N GLN A 270 7.97 18.96 -25.09
CA GLN A 270 8.57 19.71 -23.97
C GLN A 270 7.50 20.27 -23.04
N HIS A 271 6.44 20.88 -23.58
CA HIS A 271 5.34 21.44 -22.78
C HIS A 271 4.63 20.34 -21.97
N ARG A 272 4.33 19.21 -22.61
CA ARG A 272 3.73 18.04 -21.92
C ARG A 272 4.61 17.53 -20.77
N MET A 273 5.92 17.45 -21.01
CA MET A 273 6.86 17.06 -19.97
C MET A 273 6.92 18.07 -18.81
N VAL A 274 6.79 19.38 -19.09
CA VAL A 274 6.68 20.42 -18.05
C VAL A 274 5.42 20.22 -17.22
N ASP A 275 4.27 19.96 -17.85
CA ASP A 275 3.01 19.71 -17.15
C ASP A 275 3.10 18.48 -16.23
N VAL A 276 3.70 17.38 -16.70
CA VAL A 276 3.98 16.18 -15.90
C VAL A 276 4.86 16.52 -14.69
N CYS A 277 5.95 17.26 -14.87
CA CYS A 277 6.82 17.65 -13.77
C CYS A 277 6.09 18.53 -12.74
N LEU A 278 5.30 19.52 -13.17
CA LEU A 278 4.55 20.41 -12.28
C LEU A 278 3.54 19.65 -11.42
N GLU A 279 2.87 18.66 -12.00
CA GLU A 279 1.87 17.86 -11.31
C GLU A 279 2.50 16.89 -10.30
N ILE A 280 3.69 16.36 -10.61
CA ILE A 280 4.48 15.54 -9.66
C ILE A 280 4.95 16.40 -8.46
N GLU A 281 5.37 17.64 -8.66
CA GLU A 281 5.75 18.53 -7.54
C GLU A 281 4.55 18.89 -6.63
N GLN A 282 3.37 19.06 -7.22
CA GLN A 282 2.12 19.22 -6.45
C GLN A 282 1.78 17.93 -5.68
N ALA A 283 1.94 16.76 -6.32
CA ALA A 283 1.74 15.46 -5.68
C ALA A 283 2.69 15.28 -4.48
N ARG A 284 3.97 15.64 -4.63
CA ARG A 284 4.94 15.62 -3.52
C ARG A 284 4.48 16.49 -2.36
N SER A 285 4.00 17.69 -2.64
CA SER A 285 3.52 18.63 -1.62
C SER A 285 2.32 18.09 -0.83
N ILE A 286 1.34 17.47 -1.51
CA ILE A 286 0.15 16.93 -0.82
C ILE A 286 0.47 15.65 -0.03
N VAL A 287 1.39 14.82 -0.51
CA VAL A 287 1.86 13.63 0.22
C VAL A 287 2.62 14.03 1.49
N LEU A 288 3.51 15.02 1.41
CA LEU A 288 4.20 15.58 2.59
C LEU A 288 3.21 16.14 3.62
N LEU A 289 2.19 16.87 3.17
CA LEU A 289 1.14 17.37 4.05
C LEU A 289 0.38 16.21 4.72
N ALA A 290 -0.01 15.19 3.95
CA ALA A 290 -0.68 14.00 4.48
C ALA A 290 0.18 13.28 5.52
N ALA A 291 1.47 13.06 5.24
CA ALA A 291 2.42 12.47 6.18
C ALA A 291 2.49 13.26 7.50
N SER A 292 2.55 14.60 7.42
CA SER A 292 2.57 15.46 8.62
C SER A 292 1.26 15.45 9.43
N LYS A 293 0.19 14.90 8.86
CA LYS A 293 -1.17 14.89 9.42
C LYS A 293 -1.66 13.49 9.76
N LEU A 294 -0.79 12.48 9.70
CA LEU A 294 -1.15 11.10 9.97
C LEU A 294 -1.73 10.90 11.38
N ASP A 295 -1.24 11.63 12.38
CA ASP A 295 -1.69 11.53 13.77
C ASP A 295 -2.59 12.70 14.21
N ALA A 296 -3.04 13.53 13.27
CA ALA A 296 -3.91 14.66 13.57
C ALA A 296 -5.38 14.22 13.75
N GLU A 297 -6.18 14.97 14.49
CA GLU A 297 -7.62 14.71 14.64
C GLU A 297 -8.36 14.74 13.29
N ASP A 298 -7.89 15.56 12.35
CA ASP A 298 -8.42 15.67 10.98
C ASP A 298 -7.65 14.83 9.95
N ARG A 299 -6.93 13.79 10.39
CA ARG A 299 -6.18 12.82 9.57
C ARG A 299 -6.94 12.39 8.32
N ASP A 300 -8.16 11.89 8.48
CA ASP A 300 -8.92 11.26 7.39
C ASP A 300 -9.29 12.27 6.28
N LYS A 301 -9.42 13.55 6.64
CA LYS A 301 -9.62 14.64 5.66
C LYS A 301 -8.37 14.80 4.80
N HIS A 302 -7.18 14.82 5.42
CA HIS A 302 -5.91 14.94 4.71
C HIS A 302 -5.59 13.70 3.86
N MET A 303 -5.86 12.50 4.38
CA MET A 303 -5.73 11.25 3.61
C MET A 303 -6.65 11.24 2.38
N SER A 304 -7.90 11.66 2.54
CA SER A 304 -8.84 11.73 1.42
C SER A 304 -8.45 12.80 0.40
N ALA A 305 -7.96 13.96 0.83
CA ALA A 305 -7.45 14.98 -0.08
C ALA A 305 -6.28 14.45 -0.92
N ALA A 306 -5.29 13.81 -0.27
CA ALA A 306 -4.14 13.23 -0.94
C ALA A 306 -4.57 12.13 -1.92
N LYS A 307 -5.36 11.14 -1.48
CA LYS A 307 -5.75 10.01 -2.34
C LYS A 307 -6.56 10.45 -3.56
N ALA A 308 -7.45 11.43 -3.41
CA ALA A 308 -8.19 11.99 -4.55
C ALA A 308 -7.28 12.71 -5.55
N PHE A 309 -6.29 13.47 -5.07
CA PHE A 309 -5.30 14.11 -5.94
C PHE A 309 -4.43 13.06 -6.66
N MET A 310 -3.90 12.09 -5.91
CA MET A 310 -3.01 11.06 -6.44
C MET A 310 -3.68 10.16 -7.49
N GLY A 311 -4.96 9.82 -7.33
CA GLY A 311 -5.69 9.03 -8.34
C GLY A 311 -5.85 9.75 -9.67
N LYS A 312 -6.17 11.06 -9.63
CA LYS A 312 -6.24 11.91 -10.82
C LYS A 312 -4.86 12.09 -11.46
N THR A 313 -3.87 12.49 -10.68
CA THR A 313 -2.53 12.84 -11.19
C THR A 313 -1.77 11.60 -11.66
N GLY A 314 -1.84 10.48 -10.94
CA GLY A 314 -1.22 9.22 -11.36
C GLY A 314 -1.75 8.72 -12.70
N ARG A 315 -3.07 8.83 -12.93
CA ARG A 315 -3.67 8.51 -14.24
C ARG A 315 -3.14 9.41 -15.35
N MET A 316 -3.11 10.73 -15.11
CA MET A 316 -2.59 11.69 -16.10
C MET A 316 -1.13 11.40 -16.45
N VAL A 317 -0.26 11.19 -15.45
CA VAL A 317 1.15 10.88 -15.68
C VAL A 317 1.31 9.58 -16.48
N ALA A 318 0.53 8.54 -16.17
CA ALA A 318 0.53 7.29 -16.91
C ALA A 318 0.14 7.49 -18.39
N GLU A 319 -0.95 8.21 -18.66
CA GLU A 319 -1.44 8.49 -20.01
C GLU A 319 -0.44 9.33 -20.82
N GLU A 320 0.13 10.36 -20.20
CA GLU A 320 1.12 11.24 -20.81
C GLU A 320 2.41 10.49 -21.15
N ALA A 321 2.93 9.69 -20.20
CA ALA A 321 4.13 8.90 -20.40
C ALA A 321 3.95 7.88 -21.53
N VAL A 322 2.83 7.14 -21.54
CA VAL A 322 2.50 6.19 -22.63
C VAL A 322 2.43 6.91 -23.97
N GLN A 323 1.72 8.04 -24.04
CA GLN A 323 1.55 8.78 -25.28
C GLN A 323 2.88 9.35 -25.82
N MET A 324 3.78 9.79 -24.94
CA MET A 324 5.11 10.29 -25.34
C MET A 324 6.05 9.18 -25.81
N HIS A 325 5.85 7.94 -25.33
CA HIS A 325 6.56 6.77 -25.85
C HIS A 325 5.98 6.25 -27.18
N GLY A 326 4.67 6.44 -27.40
CA GLY A 326 3.94 5.91 -28.54
C GLY A 326 3.72 4.40 -28.38
N GLY A 327 3.74 3.65 -29.50
CA GLY A 327 3.40 2.23 -29.49
C GLY A 327 4.24 1.36 -28.54
N ILE A 328 5.51 1.70 -28.30
CA ILE A 328 6.37 0.95 -27.37
C ILE A 328 5.90 1.07 -25.91
N GLY A 329 5.25 2.18 -25.55
CA GLY A 329 4.80 2.48 -24.18
C GLY A 329 3.66 1.59 -23.68
N VAL A 330 3.00 0.83 -24.57
CA VAL A 330 1.95 -0.13 -24.22
C VAL A 330 2.42 -1.60 -24.34
N THR A 331 3.69 -1.82 -24.65
CA THR A 331 4.26 -3.17 -24.75
C THR A 331 4.75 -3.67 -23.39
N TRP A 332 4.81 -4.99 -23.24
CA TRP A 332 5.41 -5.65 -22.07
C TRP A 332 6.95 -5.64 -22.09
N GLU A 333 7.56 -5.02 -23.10
CA GLU A 333 9.01 -4.92 -23.23
C GLU A 333 9.60 -3.77 -22.39
N LEU A 334 8.77 -2.77 -22.06
CA LEU A 334 9.16 -1.64 -21.23
C LEU A 334 8.49 -1.71 -19.86
N GLU A 335 9.27 -1.35 -18.83
CA GLU A 335 8.80 -1.17 -17.47
C GLU A 335 7.63 -0.19 -17.37
N LEU A 336 7.59 0.83 -18.24
CA LEU A 336 6.57 1.86 -18.26
C LEU A 336 5.14 1.31 -18.27
N ALA A 337 4.85 0.26 -19.03
CA ALA A 337 3.51 -0.32 -19.08
C ALA A 337 3.08 -0.92 -17.73
N HIS A 338 4.03 -1.42 -16.95
CA HIS A 338 3.79 -1.93 -15.59
C HIS A 338 3.61 -0.78 -14.59
N VAL A 339 4.41 0.28 -14.70
CA VAL A 339 4.29 1.49 -13.88
C VAL A 339 2.94 2.17 -14.12
N ALA A 340 2.58 2.41 -15.38
CA ALA A 340 1.29 2.98 -15.76
C ALA A 340 0.12 2.18 -15.18
N LYS A 341 0.21 0.85 -15.27
CA LYS A 341 -0.78 -0.05 -14.68
C LYS A 341 -0.85 0.09 -13.16
N ARG A 342 0.29 0.14 -12.47
CA ARG A 342 0.32 0.30 -11.01
C ARG A 342 -0.31 1.64 -10.60
N LEU A 343 0.01 2.73 -11.28
CA LEU A 343 -0.60 4.04 -11.04
C LEU A 343 -2.13 4.01 -11.15
N VAL A 344 -2.67 3.29 -12.14
CA VAL A 344 -4.12 3.11 -12.29
C VAL A 344 -4.70 2.22 -11.19
N MET A 345 -4.02 1.13 -10.82
CA MET A 345 -4.53 0.18 -9.82
C MET A 345 -4.47 0.73 -8.39
N ILE A 346 -3.50 1.59 -8.05
CA ILE A 346 -3.45 2.29 -6.76
C ILE A 346 -4.73 3.09 -6.51
N ASP A 347 -5.32 3.72 -7.54
CA ASP A 347 -6.59 4.44 -7.41
C ASP A 347 -7.71 3.51 -6.88
N HIS A 348 -7.69 2.23 -7.23
CA HIS A 348 -8.75 1.28 -6.85
C HIS A 348 -8.54 0.63 -5.47
N TRP A 349 -7.44 0.92 -4.78
CA TRP A 349 -7.15 0.39 -3.45
C TRP A 349 -7.57 1.39 -2.37
N PHE A 350 -8.31 0.91 -1.36
CA PHE A 350 -8.83 1.68 -0.21
C PHE A 350 -9.73 2.88 -0.55
N GLY A 351 -10.23 2.95 -1.79
CA GLY A 351 -11.07 4.05 -2.26
C GLY A 351 -10.47 4.75 -3.47
N ASP A 352 -11.32 4.99 -4.47
CA ASP A 352 -10.97 5.74 -5.67
C ASP A 352 -11.12 7.25 -5.49
N THR A 353 -10.67 7.97 -6.52
CA THR A 353 -10.76 9.42 -6.62
C THR A 353 -12.15 9.96 -6.27
N ASP A 354 -13.21 9.35 -6.78
CA ASP A 354 -14.59 9.78 -6.54
C ASP A 354 -15.02 9.54 -5.09
N TYR A 355 -14.66 8.39 -4.52
CA TYR A 355 -14.92 8.09 -3.12
C TYR A 355 -14.22 9.08 -2.20
N HIS A 356 -12.91 9.29 -2.39
CA HIS A 356 -12.14 10.19 -1.53
C HIS A 356 -12.52 11.66 -1.71
N LEU A 357 -12.91 12.09 -2.91
CA LEU A 357 -13.46 13.43 -3.09
C LEU A 357 -14.75 13.63 -2.29
N LYS A 358 -15.64 12.64 -2.27
CA LYS A 358 -16.87 12.67 -1.44
C LYS A 358 -16.54 12.68 0.06
N GLN A 359 -15.58 11.87 0.50
CA GLN A 359 -15.15 11.87 1.90
C GLN A 359 -14.54 13.21 2.30
N PHE A 360 -13.65 13.77 1.47
CA PHE A 360 -13.07 15.09 1.71
C PHE A 360 -14.15 16.16 1.85
N GLN A 361 -15.12 16.21 0.93
CA GLN A 361 -16.25 17.15 1.01
C GLN A 361 -17.08 16.98 2.28
N LYS A 362 -17.33 15.74 2.72
CA LYS A 362 -18.07 15.44 3.96
C LYS A 362 -17.29 15.94 5.18
N LEU A 363 -16.00 15.61 5.26
CA LEU A 363 -15.13 15.94 6.38
C LEU A 363 -14.82 17.44 6.46
N SER A 364 -14.71 18.14 5.33
CA SER A 364 -14.52 19.60 5.27
C SER A 364 -15.74 20.41 5.71
N LYS A 365 -16.94 19.82 5.74
CA LYS A 365 -18.16 20.47 6.26
C LYS A 365 -18.36 20.24 7.76
N ALA A 366 -17.69 19.22 8.31
CA ALA A 366 -17.78 18.84 9.71
C ALA A 366 -16.69 19.51 10.58
N ALA A 367 -15.60 19.93 9.96
CA ALA A 367 -14.56 20.80 10.54
C ALA A 367 -14.97 22.27 10.42
#